data_AF-A0AB39K9V5-F1
#
_entry.id   AF-A0AB39K9V5-F1
#
_cell.length_a   1.000
_cell.length_b   1.000
_cell.length_c   1.000
_cell.angle_alpha   90.00
_cell.angle_beta   90.00
_cell.angle_gamma   90.00
#
_symmetry.space_group_name_H-M   'P 1'
#
loop_
_entity.id
_entity.type
_entity.pdbx_description
1 polymer ?
#
loop_
_entity_poly.entity_id
_entity_poly.type
_entity_poly.pdbx_seq_one_letter_code
_entity_poly.pdbx_strand_id
1 'polypeptide(L)'
;MSETSAEKRKRKLITELRDHQWLYQYSVFPRLEGADREEDKTRAEEIILSGLDKFRDKLRRKVSNIGILFELRKMNVTLIRGFQTQYRRKNFVQIYITFHASAKIEEELLHGIVEAIYGDEVNIKARLLGEQDVLRAIEKIRIQALHDFSSYYEIKGRKFNRYSGINRSSFIRR
;
A
#
# COMPACT_ATOMS: atom_id res chain seq x y z
N MET A 1 13.55 -22.48 18.54
CA MET A 1 12.24 -21.98 18.05
C MET A 1 12.36 -21.63 16.57
N SER A 2 11.43 -22.08 15.73
CA SER A 2 11.41 -21.77 14.29
C SER A 2 10.72 -20.43 14.03
N GLU A 3 11.22 -19.67 13.06
CA GLU A 3 10.61 -18.40 12.61
C GLU A 3 9.18 -18.63 12.08
N THR A 4 8.23 -17.83 12.53
CA THR A 4 6.83 -17.87 12.06
C THR A 4 6.72 -17.36 10.61
N SER A 5 5.65 -17.75 9.90
CA SER A 5 5.39 -17.22 8.54
C SER A 5 5.25 -15.69 8.52
N ALA A 6 4.80 -15.07 9.62
CA ALA A 6 4.65 -13.62 9.71
C ALA A 6 6.02 -12.94 9.80
N GLU A 7 6.90 -13.44 10.66
CA GLU A 7 8.28 -12.95 10.80
C GLU A 7 9.06 -13.09 9.50
N LYS A 8 8.95 -14.24 8.81
CA LYS A 8 9.62 -14.45 7.51
C LYS A 8 9.18 -13.44 6.45
N ARG A 9 7.88 -13.11 6.40
CA ARG A 9 7.34 -12.11 5.45
C ARG A 9 7.83 -10.71 5.78
N LYS A 10 7.79 -10.34 7.06
CA LYS A 10 8.31 -9.08 7.56
C LYS A 10 9.80 -8.91 7.24
N ARG A 11 10.61 -9.94 7.50
CA ARG A 11 12.03 -9.98 7.15
C ARG A 11 12.24 -9.79 5.65
N LYS A 12 11.52 -10.54 4.80
CA LYS A 12 11.63 -10.42 3.34
C LYS A 12 11.29 -9.00 2.85
N LEU A 13 10.22 -8.40 3.36
CA LEU A 13 9.86 -7.01 3.02
C LEU A 13 10.95 -6.02 3.41
N ILE A 14 11.48 -6.14 4.64
CA ILE A 14 12.58 -5.29 5.13
C ILE A 14 13.83 -5.46 4.25
N THR A 15 14.18 -6.69 3.90
CA THR A 15 15.30 -6.98 2.98
C THR A 15 15.11 -6.28 1.65
N GLU A 16 13.92 -6.37 1.06
CA GLU A 16 13.66 -5.78 -0.25
C GLU A 16 13.65 -4.24 -0.21
N LEU A 17 13.19 -3.64 0.90
CA LEU A 17 13.32 -2.20 1.15
C LEU A 17 14.78 -1.75 1.31
N ARG A 18 15.59 -2.55 2.03
CA ARG A 18 16.97 -2.20 2.38
C ARG A 18 17.94 -2.39 1.21
N ASP A 19 17.80 -3.49 0.47
CA ASP A 19 18.80 -3.93 -0.50
C ASP A 19 18.61 -3.30 -1.89
N HIS A 20 17.53 -2.55 -2.09
CA HIS A 20 17.21 -1.90 -3.36
C HIS A 20 16.99 -0.39 -3.22
N GLN A 21 17.20 0.32 -4.32
CA GLN A 21 17.00 1.75 -4.40
C GLN A 21 15.53 2.07 -4.74
N TRP A 22 14.90 2.82 -3.84
CA TRP A 22 13.53 3.30 -3.98
C TRP A 22 13.54 4.82 -4.04
N LEU A 23 13.08 5.38 -5.15
CA LEU A 23 13.11 6.84 -5.40
C LEU A 23 11.75 7.49 -5.13
N TYR A 24 10.67 6.73 -5.24
CA TYR A 24 9.31 7.24 -5.11
C TYR A 24 8.46 6.30 -4.23
N GLN A 25 7.52 6.89 -3.50
CA GLN A 25 6.45 6.18 -2.82
C GLN A 25 5.11 6.71 -3.34
N TYR A 26 4.23 5.78 -3.62
CA TYR A 26 2.85 6.04 -3.98
C TYR A 26 1.93 5.41 -2.93
N SER A 27 0.80 6.07 -2.67
CA SER A 27 -0.23 5.58 -1.78
C SER A 27 -1.60 5.77 -2.42
N VAL A 28 -2.40 4.70 -2.42
CA VAL A 28 -3.80 4.72 -2.86
C VAL A 28 -4.67 4.43 -1.65
N PHE A 29 -5.56 5.37 -1.33
CA PHE A 29 -6.42 5.30 -0.15
C PHE A 29 -7.86 5.70 -0.49
N PRO A 30 -8.86 5.08 0.14
CA PRO A 30 -10.26 5.31 -0.16
C PRO A 30 -10.69 6.75 0.19
N ARG A 31 -11.64 7.29 -0.57
CA ARG A 31 -12.39 8.51 -0.21
C ARG A 31 -13.48 8.13 0.78
N LEU A 32 -13.54 8.86 1.89
CA LEU A 32 -14.56 8.66 2.92
C LEU A 32 -15.49 9.87 2.92
N GLU A 33 -16.79 9.63 2.76
CA GLU A 33 -17.81 10.67 2.67
C GLU A 33 -18.15 11.25 4.04
N GLY A 34 -17.99 10.46 5.11
CA GLY A 34 -18.07 10.97 6.49
C GLY A 34 -19.43 10.84 7.18
N ALA A 35 -20.36 10.08 6.60
CA ALA A 35 -21.74 9.93 7.11
C ALA A 35 -21.83 8.98 8.32
N ASP A 36 -21.28 7.77 8.20
CA ASP A 36 -21.14 6.81 9.30
C ASP A 36 -19.73 6.18 9.27
N ARG A 37 -19.05 6.19 10.43
CA ARG A 37 -17.65 5.76 10.52
C ARG A 37 -17.46 4.27 10.28
N GLU A 38 -18.33 3.42 10.83
CA GLU A 38 -18.15 1.96 10.71
C GLU A 38 -18.58 1.48 9.31
N GLU A 39 -19.61 2.11 8.74
CA GLU A 39 -20.03 1.87 7.36
C GLU A 39 -18.94 2.29 6.38
N ASP A 40 -18.43 3.52 6.47
CA ASP A 40 -17.37 4.01 5.59
C ASP A 40 -16.10 3.18 5.75
N LYS A 41 -15.76 2.77 6.96
CA LYS A 41 -14.59 1.90 7.19
C LYS A 41 -14.77 0.58 6.44
N THR A 42 -15.91 -0.08 6.59
CA THR A 42 -16.23 -1.34 5.90
C THR A 42 -16.17 -1.16 4.38
N ARG A 43 -16.89 -0.15 3.86
CA ARG A 43 -16.91 0.17 2.42
C ARG A 43 -15.52 0.45 1.87
N ALA A 44 -14.74 1.22 2.60
CA ALA A 44 -13.38 1.60 2.22
C ALA A 44 -12.42 0.39 2.19
N GLU A 45 -12.66 -0.61 3.04
CA GLU A 45 -11.93 -1.88 3.00
C GLU A 45 -12.34 -2.71 1.77
N GLU A 46 -13.63 -2.77 1.47
CA GLU A 46 -14.17 -3.47 0.30
C GLU A 46 -13.66 -2.88 -1.03
N ILE A 47 -13.64 -1.56 -1.17
CA ILE A 47 -13.12 -0.84 -2.34
C ILE A 47 -11.67 -1.27 -2.60
N ILE A 48 -10.79 -1.13 -1.62
CA ILE A 48 -9.37 -1.46 -1.78
C ILE A 48 -9.16 -2.94 -2.07
N LEU A 49 -9.86 -3.85 -1.38
CA LEU A 49 -9.69 -5.29 -1.56
C LEU A 49 -10.28 -5.80 -2.87
N SER A 50 -11.35 -5.21 -3.38
CA SER A 50 -12.00 -5.63 -4.64
C SER A 50 -11.13 -5.36 -5.87
N GLY A 51 -10.42 -4.24 -5.90
CA GLY A 51 -9.53 -3.85 -7.01
C GLY A 51 -8.09 -4.33 -6.89
N LEU A 52 -7.67 -4.86 -5.73
CA LEU A 52 -6.27 -5.10 -5.37
C LEU A 52 -5.47 -5.88 -6.43
N ASP A 53 -5.95 -7.06 -6.82
CA ASP A 53 -5.25 -7.93 -7.76
C ASP A 53 -5.25 -7.34 -9.18
N LYS A 54 -6.38 -6.77 -9.62
CA LYS A 54 -6.47 -6.08 -10.92
C LYS A 54 -5.53 -4.89 -10.99
N PHE A 55 -5.39 -4.13 -9.91
CA PHE A 55 -4.50 -2.99 -9.81
C PHE A 55 -3.05 -3.40 -9.91
N ARG A 56 -2.66 -4.40 -9.12
CA ARG A 56 -1.33 -5.00 -9.19
C ARG A 56 -0.99 -5.48 -10.60
N ASP A 57 -1.94 -6.16 -11.26
CA ASP A 57 -1.72 -6.72 -12.59
C ASP A 57 -1.63 -5.66 -13.69
N LYS A 58 -2.49 -4.63 -13.67
CA LYS A 58 -2.37 -3.50 -14.60
C LYS A 58 -1.06 -2.75 -14.39
N LEU A 59 -0.68 -2.50 -13.14
CA LEU A 59 0.59 -1.84 -12.80
C LEU A 59 1.76 -2.65 -13.37
N ARG A 60 1.84 -3.96 -13.10
CA ARG A 60 2.87 -4.85 -13.66
C ARG A 60 3.01 -4.73 -15.19
N ARG A 61 1.89 -4.71 -15.91
CA ARG A 61 1.88 -4.67 -17.39
C ARG A 61 2.25 -3.30 -17.96
N LYS A 62 1.80 -2.21 -17.33
CA LYS A 62 1.93 -0.84 -17.87
C LYS A 62 3.23 -0.15 -17.50
N VAL A 63 3.90 -0.57 -16.42
CA VAL A 63 5.19 -0.03 -15.98
C VAL A 63 6.24 -1.13 -15.89
N SER A 64 6.35 -1.95 -16.95
CA SER A 64 7.22 -3.13 -17.01
C SER A 64 8.71 -2.85 -16.82
N ASN A 65 9.14 -1.61 -17.08
CA ASN A 65 10.50 -1.13 -16.92
C ASN A 65 10.81 -0.59 -15.51
N ILE A 66 9.82 -0.49 -14.61
CA ILE A 66 9.97 0.07 -13.27
C ILE A 66 9.84 -1.04 -12.23
N GLY A 67 10.86 -1.17 -11.39
CA GLY A 67 10.84 -2.06 -10.24
C GLY A 67 9.90 -1.50 -9.17
N ILE A 68 8.93 -2.31 -8.73
CA ILE A 68 7.92 -1.88 -7.75
C ILE A 68 7.86 -2.84 -6.56
N LEU A 69 7.92 -2.26 -5.36
CA LEU A 69 7.62 -2.93 -4.11
C LEU A 69 6.19 -2.61 -3.70
N PHE A 70 5.27 -3.54 -3.93
CA PHE A 70 3.85 -3.34 -3.69
C PHE A 70 3.43 -3.91 -2.33
N GLU A 71 2.67 -3.14 -1.56
CA GLU A 71 2.25 -3.48 -0.21
C GLU A 71 0.81 -3.08 0.06
N LEU A 72 0.07 -3.96 0.73
CA LEU A 72 -1.14 -3.60 1.45
C LEU A 72 -0.77 -3.38 2.92
N ARG A 73 -1.16 -2.24 3.47
CA ARG A 73 -0.84 -1.85 4.85
C ARG A 73 -2.09 -1.43 5.61
N LYS A 74 -2.08 -1.63 6.92
CA LYS A 74 -3.01 -1.03 7.89
C LYS A 74 -2.35 0.13 8.58
N MET A 75 -3.06 1.23 8.78
CA MET A 75 -2.54 2.39 9.50
C MET A 75 -3.68 3.22 10.02
N ASN A 76 -3.41 3.87 11.14
CA ASN A 76 -4.32 4.86 11.65
C ASN A 76 -4.42 6.04 10.68
N VAL A 77 -5.63 6.47 10.32
CA VAL A 77 -5.82 7.52 9.32
C VAL A 77 -5.24 8.87 9.76
N THR A 78 -5.07 9.10 11.08
CA THR A 78 -4.33 10.28 11.61
C THR A 78 -2.88 10.37 11.13
N LEU A 79 -2.24 9.23 10.83
CA LEU A 79 -0.85 9.18 10.39
C LEU A 79 -0.71 9.42 8.88
N ILE A 80 -1.83 9.48 8.15
CA ILE A 80 -1.87 9.74 6.71
C ILE A 80 -1.90 11.25 6.50
N ARG A 81 -0.75 11.83 6.12
CA ARG A 81 -0.68 13.25 5.76
C ARG A 81 -1.62 13.56 4.60
N GLY A 82 -2.52 14.54 4.77
CA GLY A 82 -3.46 14.97 3.74
C GLY A 82 -4.70 14.08 3.62
N PHE A 83 -4.94 13.17 4.58
CA PHE A 83 -6.20 12.44 4.65
C PHE A 83 -7.33 13.39 5.05
N GLN A 84 -8.22 13.68 4.09
CA GLN A 84 -9.40 14.49 4.29
C GLN A 84 -10.57 13.58 4.65
N THR A 85 -11.28 13.95 5.72
CA THR A 85 -12.49 13.27 6.15
C THR A 85 -13.30 14.22 7.01
N GLN A 86 -14.62 14.06 7.00
CA GLN A 86 -15.55 14.84 7.80
C GLN A 86 -15.67 14.33 9.25
N TYR A 87 -15.02 13.21 9.59
CA TYR A 87 -15.06 12.67 10.95
C TYR A 87 -14.43 13.62 11.99
N ARG A 88 -15.20 13.94 13.04
CA ARG A 88 -14.69 14.67 14.22
C ARG A 88 -13.54 13.93 14.91
N ARG A 89 -13.58 12.58 14.98
CA ARG A 89 -12.52 11.74 15.55
C ARG A 89 -11.89 10.87 14.46
N LYS A 90 -10.69 11.24 14.03
CA LYS A 90 -9.91 10.55 12.98
C LYS A 90 -9.11 9.35 13.51
N ASN A 91 -9.35 8.92 14.75
CA ASN A 91 -8.57 7.85 15.37
C ASN A 91 -9.13 6.46 15.05
N PHE A 92 -8.96 6.01 13.81
CA PHE A 92 -9.32 4.66 13.39
C PHE A 92 -8.32 4.11 12.38
N VAL A 93 -8.24 2.78 12.31
CA VAL A 93 -7.34 2.05 11.41
C VAL A 93 -8.04 1.78 10.09
N GLN A 94 -7.33 2.00 8.99
CA GLN A 94 -7.80 1.71 7.63
C GLN A 94 -6.74 0.98 6.81
N ILE A 95 -7.18 0.25 5.79
CA ILE A 95 -6.31 -0.37 4.80
C ILE A 95 -6.05 0.58 3.62
N TYR A 96 -4.84 0.50 3.09
CA TYR A 96 -4.42 1.28 1.93
C TYR A 96 -3.33 0.53 1.19
N ILE A 97 -3.21 0.84 -0.09
CA ILE A 97 -2.14 0.34 -0.93
C ILE A 97 -0.99 1.33 -0.86
N THR A 98 0.21 0.84 -0.59
CA THR A 98 1.45 1.60 -0.71
C THR A 98 2.38 0.85 -1.63
N PHE A 99 3.05 1.56 -2.52
CA PHE A 99 4.11 0.95 -3.29
C PHE A 99 5.30 1.88 -3.48
N HIS A 100 6.48 1.28 -3.43
CA HIS A 100 7.75 1.97 -3.66
C HIS A 100 8.19 1.68 -5.09
N ALA A 101 8.71 2.67 -5.79
CA ALA A 101 9.15 2.53 -7.17
C ALA A 101 10.62 2.94 -7.32
N SER A 102 11.35 2.20 -8.15
CA SER A 102 12.74 2.51 -8.49
C SER A 102 12.87 3.73 -9.41
N ALA A 103 11.78 4.15 -10.08
CA ALA A 103 11.70 5.33 -10.93
C ALA A 103 10.32 5.99 -10.83
N LYS A 104 10.19 7.21 -11.37
CA LYS A 104 8.92 7.92 -11.42
C LYS A 104 7.96 7.21 -12.37
N ILE A 105 6.77 6.89 -11.90
CA ILE A 105 5.63 6.54 -12.74
C ILE A 105 5.00 7.85 -13.23
N GLU A 106 4.76 7.95 -14.53
CA GLU A 106 4.04 9.07 -15.14
C GLU A 106 2.65 9.23 -14.50
N GLU A 107 2.31 10.47 -14.18
CA GLU A 107 1.13 10.80 -13.39
C GLU A 107 -0.15 10.41 -14.14
N GLU A 108 -0.28 10.81 -15.40
CA GLU A 108 -1.41 10.44 -16.27
C GLU A 108 -1.59 8.93 -16.40
N LEU A 109 -0.48 8.19 -16.54
CA LEU A 109 -0.50 6.73 -16.62
C LEU A 109 -1.03 6.11 -15.32
N LEU A 110 -0.52 6.58 -14.16
CA LEU A 110 -0.96 6.07 -12.86
C LEU A 110 -2.43 6.42 -12.60
N HIS A 111 -2.85 7.64 -12.89
CA HIS A 111 -4.24 8.08 -12.80
C HIS A 111 -5.15 7.22 -13.69
N GLY A 112 -4.78 6.98 -14.95
CA GLY A 112 -5.54 6.13 -15.86
C GLY A 112 -5.66 4.67 -15.39
N ILE A 113 -4.63 4.12 -14.71
CA ILE A 113 -4.70 2.78 -14.13
C ILE A 113 -5.68 2.76 -12.95
N VAL A 114 -5.61 3.75 -12.06
CA VAL A 114 -6.45 3.85 -10.86
C VAL A 114 -7.90 4.10 -11.23
N GLU A 115 -8.18 5.07 -12.09
CA GLU A 115 -9.52 5.40 -12.59
C GLU A 115 -10.20 4.16 -13.19
N ALA A 116 -9.47 3.42 -14.03
CA ALA A 116 -10.01 2.22 -14.67
C ALA A 116 -10.24 1.01 -13.73
N ILE A 117 -9.98 1.14 -12.43
CA ILE A 117 -10.13 0.06 -11.44
C ILE A 117 -10.99 0.50 -10.27
N TYR A 118 -10.75 1.69 -9.75
CA TYR A 118 -11.40 2.24 -8.56
C TYR A 118 -12.28 3.46 -8.87
N GLY A 119 -12.28 3.97 -10.10
CA GLY A 119 -12.98 5.21 -10.46
C GLY A 119 -12.55 6.36 -9.56
N ASP A 120 -13.53 7.14 -9.12
CA ASP A 120 -13.38 8.28 -8.24
C ASP A 120 -13.43 7.91 -6.74
N GLU A 121 -13.49 6.62 -6.38
CA GLU A 121 -13.64 6.17 -4.98
C GLU A 121 -12.33 6.23 -4.17
N VAL A 122 -11.20 6.56 -4.81
CA VAL A 122 -9.89 6.59 -4.17
C VAL A 122 -9.12 7.87 -4.47
N ASN A 123 -8.19 8.18 -3.58
CA ASN A 123 -7.18 9.20 -3.77
C ASN A 123 -5.82 8.56 -4.02
N ILE A 124 -4.98 9.25 -4.79
CA ILE A 124 -3.60 8.87 -5.05
C ILE A 124 -2.71 9.95 -4.45
N LYS A 125 -1.62 9.54 -3.80
CA LYS A 125 -0.56 10.43 -3.37
C LYS A 125 0.79 9.90 -3.78
N ALA A 126 1.60 10.75 -4.38
CA ALA A 126 2.99 10.46 -4.71
C ALA A 126 3.93 11.32 -3.84
N ARG A 127 5.12 10.78 -3.54
CA ARG A 127 6.22 11.56 -2.96
C ARG A 127 7.57 10.98 -3.39
N LEU A 128 8.56 11.86 -3.45
CA LEU A 128 9.98 11.46 -3.50
C LEU A 128 10.39 10.83 -2.17
N LEU A 129 11.31 9.87 -2.26
CA LEU A 129 11.92 9.22 -1.12
C LEU A 129 13.40 9.57 -1.02
N GLY A 130 13.81 10.06 0.14
CA GLY A 130 15.20 10.02 0.54
C GLY A 130 15.55 8.71 1.23
N GLU A 131 16.84 8.45 1.43
CA GLU A 131 17.32 7.28 2.17
C GLU A 131 16.70 7.19 3.58
N GLN A 132 16.62 8.33 4.28
CA GLN A 132 16.02 8.42 5.61
C GLN A 132 14.52 8.06 5.61
N ASP A 133 13.80 8.25 4.50
CA ASP A 133 12.41 7.80 4.40
C ASP A 133 12.30 6.27 4.34
N VAL A 134 13.22 5.63 3.62
CA VAL A 134 13.29 4.16 3.54
C VAL A 134 13.65 3.57 4.90
N LEU A 135 14.64 4.13 5.60
CA LEU A 135 15.01 3.69 6.94
C LEU A 135 13.86 3.85 7.93
N ARG A 136 13.15 4.99 7.90
CA ARG A 136 11.95 5.19 8.72
C ARG A 136 10.82 4.22 8.38
N ALA A 137 10.66 3.85 7.11
CA ALA A 137 9.69 2.84 6.71
C ALA A 137 10.04 1.45 7.27
N ILE A 138 11.32 1.05 7.20
CA ILE A 138 11.82 -0.19 7.78
C ILE A 138 11.57 -0.22 9.29
N GLU A 139 11.87 0.88 10.00
CA GLU A 139 11.69 0.95 11.45
C GLU A 139 10.21 0.86 11.84
N LYS A 140 9.31 1.51 11.08
CA LYS A 140 7.87 1.35 11.27
C LYS A 140 7.42 -0.10 11.08
N ILE A 141 7.93 -0.80 10.07
CA ILE A 141 7.61 -2.22 9.85
C ILE A 141 8.14 -3.08 11.01
N ARG A 142 9.26 -2.72 11.62
CA ARG A 142 9.82 -3.41 12.79
C ARG A 142 8.97 -3.26 14.03
N ILE A 143 8.47 -2.06 14.32
CA ILE A 143 7.77 -1.78 15.59
C ILE A 143 6.26 -2.01 15.48
N GLN A 144 5.65 -1.74 14.31
CA GLN A 144 4.19 -1.72 14.17
C GLN A 144 3.67 -3.00 13.50
N ALA A 145 2.47 -3.42 13.88
CA ALA A 145 1.73 -4.53 13.27
C ALA A 145 1.06 -4.15 11.94
N LEU A 146 1.74 -3.38 11.08
CA LEU A 146 1.21 -2.83 9.82
C LEU A 146 0.68 -3.87 8.83
N HIS A 147 1.15 -5.12 8.97
CA HIS A 147 0.84 -6.22 8.07
C HIS A 147 0.09 -7.36 8.74
N ASP A 148 -0.42 -7.17 9.96
CA ASP A 148 -1.32 -8.15 10.56
C ASP A 148 -2.76 -7.93 10.04
N PHE A 149 -3.17 -8.74 9.07
CA PHE A 149 -4.52 -8.78 8.50
C PHE A 149 -5.33 -10.00 8.96
N SER A 150 -5.00 -10.59 10.12
CA SER A 150 -5.77 -11.68 10.73
C SER A 150 -7.28 -11.42 10.71
N SER A 151 -7.72 -10.24 11.14
CA SER A 151 -9.13 -9.82 11.17
C SER A 151 -9.80 -9.59 9.81
N TYR A 152 -9.05 -9.58 8.70
CA TYR A 152 -9.58 -9.24 7.36
C TYR A 152 -9.77 -10.48 6.48
N TYR A 153 -9.33 -11.65 6.95
CA TYR A 153 -9.63 -12.92 6.28
C TYR A 153 -11.13 -13.23 6.28
N GLU A 154 -11.88 -12.62 7.21
CA GLU A 154 -13.33 -12.78 7.37
C GLU A 154 -14.15 -12.03 6.30
N ILE A 155 -13.64 -10.94 5.73
CA ILE A 155 -14.42 -10.06 4.83
C ILE A 155 -14.65 -10.67 3.44
N LYS A 156 -13.72 -11.47 2.91
CA LYS A 156 -13.86 -12.11 1.59
C LYS A 156 -13.63 -13.63 1.58
N GLY A 157 -13.42 -14.25 2.74
CA GLY A 157 -13.12 -15.68 2.85
C GLY A 157 -11.82 -16.12 2.15
N ARG A 158 -10.98 -15.17 1.69
CA ARG A 158 -9.79 -15.46 0.87
C ARG A 158 -8.55 -14.72 1.36
N LYS A 159 -7.42 -15.44 1.36
CA LYS A 159 -6.10 -14.85 1.63
C LYS A 159 -5.64 -14.00 0.44
N PHE A 160 -5.26 -12.75 0.69
CA PHE A 160 -4.67 -11.86 -0.30
C PHE A 160 -3.16 -11.69 -0.09
N ASN A 161 -2.43 -11.43 -1.17
CA ASN A 161 -1.00 -11.15 -1.12
C ASN A 161 -0.77 -9.73 -0.59
N ARG A 162 -0.39 -9.64 0.69
CA ARG A 162 -0.12 -8.38 1.42
C ARG A 162 1.11 -7.62 0.90
N TYR A 163 1.97 -8.32 0.16
CA TYR A 163 3.25 -7.82 -0.30
C TYR A 163 3.67 -8.56 -1.58
N SER A 164 4.19 -7.83 -2.57
CA SER A 164 4.79 -8.42 -3.78
C SER A 164 5.82 -7.49 -4.42
N GLY A 165 6.91 -8.07 -4.91
CA GLY A 165 7.80 -7.37 -5.84
C GLY A 165 7.32 -7.55 -7.27
N ILE A 166 7.11 -6.46 -7.99
CA ILE A 166 6.64 -6.39 -9.37
C ILE A 166 7.81 -5.95 -10.25
N ASN A 167 8.01 -6.60 -11.40
CA ASN A 167 9.13 -6.31 -12.33
C ASN A 167 10.48 -6.37 -11.61
N ARG A 168 10.75 -7.49 -10.93
CA ARG A 168 11.98 -7.71 -10.13
C ARG A 168 13.27 -7.51 -10.92
N SER A 169 13.25 -7.78 -12.23
CA SER A 169 14.37 -7.51 -13.14
C SER A 169 14.74 -6.03 -13.24
N SER A 170 13.80 -5.14 -12.92
CA SER A 170 13.96 -3.68 -12.92
C SER A 170 14.24 -3.12 -11.52
N PHE A 171 14.51 -3.98 -10.53
CA PHE A 171 14.96 -3.54 -9.22
C PHE A 171 16.40 -3.05 -9.33
N ILE A 172 16.66 -1.88 -8.77
CA ILE A 172 18.00 -1.30 -8.74
C ILE A 172 18.62 -1.68 -7.40
N ARG A 173 19.75 -2.40 -7.42
CA ARG A 173 20.47 -2.73 -6.18
C ARG A 173 21.16 -1.48 -5.63
N ARG A 174 21.22 -1.40 -4.31
CA ARG A 174 22.07 -0.42 -3.62
C ARG A 174 23.50 -0.94 -3.51
#